data_AF-A0A7S2M3I1-F1
#
_entry.id   AF-A0A7S2M3I1-F1
#
_cell.length_a   1.000
_cell.length_b   1.000
_cell.length_c   1.000
_cell.angle_alpha   90.00
_cell.angle_beta   90.00
_cell.angle_gamma   90.00
#
_symmetry.space_group_name_H-M   'P 1'
#
loop_
_entity.id
_entity.type
_entity.pdbx_description
1 polymer ?
#
loop_
_entity_poly.entity_id
_entity_poly.type
_entity_poly.pdbx_seq_one_letter_code
_entity_poly.pdbx_strand_id
1 'polypeptide(L)'
;SKSAAPLSGRSSPRTFVSSHRRYSAQQATYQPLPSSPRERSAEAADRNEGKQSRMGGERLSLDLTEILDLNGGSWCSPNRRESLMSLVIVLNCCTVGMELDIDWAGWFWVNQLLLSMYIVNSTMTMRLEGVRGFFENPWNWVDITVISTSLIELIVVAMQQSIAVIHGAPKVIHNVTLVLRLFRLLRILRVFIVFRALRPLFNLMLTLKEALTAVFWFIVLILILLYAFALVFRQMFGMQDSWDEQEHDLSVRTFRSVPHSFFVLFRIMNADSSEIAPILAGTDDELMPFCYMVFMLSASWIAMSALTATIVDKTLSVKEEQKRSTEIQRAMTSAEVIQEDLAEFLGAMDLTDHDEITLPALANFLQDQDNTERLEELCKVKAHEAINVFQALQIEGKVGVDEFAEEMTILASRDTVSSFMKIETQMRQMQQIISCCVVQVWQLQSTLTDFMAQEPARDDGAGDGRASAPAAKTRRTSGRRP
;
A
#
# COMPACT_ATOMS: atom_id res chain seq x y z
N SER A 1 39.78 -40.11 35.16
CA SER A 1 39.45 -40.54 36.53
C SER A 1 38.31 -39.69 37.07
N LYS A 2 37.25 -40.36 37.54
CA LYS A 2 36.15 -39.91 38.44
C LYS A 2 35.29 -38.73 37.94
N SER A 3 34.06 -38.91 37.45
CA SER A 3 32.82 -39.45 38.08
C SER A 3 32.28 -38.58 39.21
N ALA A 4 31.16 -37.89 38.97
CA ALA A 4 29.88 -38.06 39.69
C ALA A 4 28.83 -37.00 39.25
N ALA A 5 27.69 -37.47 38.73
CA ALA A 5 26.37 -36.82 38.82
C ALA A 5 25.77 -37.15 40.23
N PRO A 6 24.57 -36.70 40.72
CA PRO A 6 23.31 -36.60 39.92
C PRO A 6 22.14 -35.67 40.42
N LEU A 7 21.05 -35.60 39.62
CA LEU A 7 19.60 -35.37 39.95
C LEU A 7 19.15 -34.01 40.53
N SER A 8 17.94 -33.46 40.32
CA SER A 8 16.76 -33.69 39.46
C SER A 8 15.72 -32.61 39.84
N GLY A 9 14.99 -32.03 38.88
CA GLY A 9 13.87 -31.14 39.19
C GLY A 9 13.06 -30.72 37.97
N ARG A 10 11.92 -31.38 37.76
CA ARG A 10 10.90 -31.11 36.73
C ARG A 10 10.31 -29.69 36.86
N SER A 11 10.11 -28.99 35.74
CA SER A 11 8.79 -28.48 35.30
C SER A 11 8.86 -27.69 33.98
N SER A 12 8.08 -28.17 33.01
CA SER A 12 7.43 -27.52 31.87
C SER A 12 7.88 -26.12 31.39
N PRO A 13 8.27 -25.93 30.11
CA PRO A 13 8.18 -24.63 29.45
C PRO A 13 6.75 -24.42 28.96
N ARG A 14 6.01 -23.52 29.62
CA ARG A 14 4.78 -22.95 29.06
C ARG A 14 5.17 -22.06 27.88
N THR A 15 4.79 -22.51 26.68
CA THR A 15 4.75 -21.72 25.45
C THR A 15 3.84 -20.51 25.66
N PHE A 16 4.41 -19.33 25.85
CA PHE A 16 3.68 -18.07 25.81
C PHE A 16 3.58 -17.63 24.35
N VAL A 17 2.36 -17.70 23.83
CA VAL A 17 1.99 -17.28 22.47
C VAL A 17 2.03 -15.75 22.45
N SER A 18 2.99 -15.17 21.72
CA SER A 18 3.06 -13.74 21.44
C SER A 18 1.99 -13.38 20.40
N SER A 19 0.90 -12.78 20.85
CA SER A 19 -0.12 -12.17 20.00
C SER A 19 0.39 -10.82 19.46
N HIS A 20 1.21 -10.88 18.41
CA HIS A 20 1.52 -9.71 17.58
C HIS A 20 0.23 -9.21 16.89
N ARG A 21 -0.47 -8.24 17.50
CA ARG A 21 -1.42 -7.40 16.77
C ARG A 21 -0.62 -6.39 15.95
N ARG A 22 -0.53 -6.64 14.64
CA ARG A 22 -0.11 -5.65 13.65
C ARG A 22 -1.14 -4.53 13.61
N TYR A 23 -0.79 -3.35 14.11
CA TYR A 23 -1.48 -2.12 13.75
C TYR A 23 -0.98 -1.69 12.38
N SER A 24 -1.78 -1.95 11.35
CA SER A 24 -1.60 -1.34 10.03
C SER A 24 -1.98 0.14 10.10
N ALA A 25 -1.00 1.02 9.92
CA ALA A 25 -1.24 2.44 9.68
C ALA A 25 -2.00 2.61 8.35
N GLN A 26 -3.29 2.92 8.42
CA GLN A 26 -4.06 3.39 7.27
C GLN A 26 -3.75 4.88 7.05
N GLN A 27 -3.12 5.18 5.90
CA GLN A 27 -3.02 6.54 5.37
C GLN A 27 -4.42 7.13 5.20
N ALA A 28 -4.72 8.18 5.97
CA ALA A 28 -5.96 8.94 5.84
C ALA A 28 -5.86 9.88 4.62
N THR A 29 -6.47 9.48 3.51
CA THR A 29 -6.74 10.34 2.36
C THR A 29 -7.79 11.37 2.75
N TYR A 30 -7.46 12.67 2.66
CA TYR A 30 -8.41 13.76 2.86
C TYR A 30 -9.56 13.68 1.85
N GLN A 31 -10.78 13.42 2.34
CA GLN A 31 -12.03 13.62 1.59
C GLN A 31 -12.74 14.89 2.11
N PRO A 32 -13.34 15.71 1.22
CA PRO A 32 -14.06 16.91 1.63
C PRO A 32 -15.37 16.57 2.37
N LEU A 33 -15.74 17.43 3.32
CA LEU A 33 -16.91 17.28 4.20
C LEU A 33 -18.25 17.36 3.42
N PRO A 34 -19.22 16.46 3.68
CA PRO A 34 -20.54 16.49 3.03
C PRO A 34 -21.46 17.60 3.59
N SER A 35 -22.22 18.21 2.69
CA SER A 35 -22.93 19.49 2.88
C SER A 35 -24.37 19.41 3.42
N SER A 36 -24.90 18.24 3.78
CA SER A 36 -26.27 18.18 4.33
C SER A 36 -26.53 17.04 5.33
N PRO A 37 -27.46 17.22 6.29
CA PRO A 37 -27.83 16.17 7.25
C PRO A 37 -28.44 14.92 6.61
N ARG A 38 -29.08 15.03 5.45
CA ARG A 38 -29.67 13.89 4.72
C ARG A 38 -28.62 13.01 4.06
N GLU A 39 -27.53 13.58 3.56
CA GLU A 39 -26.40 12.82 2.99
C GLU A 39 -25.69 12.00 4.08
N ARG A 40 -25.51 12.55 5.29
CA ARG A 40 -24.89 11.81 6.41
C ARG A 40 -25.67 10.55 6.81
N SER A 41 -27.01 10.59 6.76
CA SER A 41 -27.84 9.43 7.11
C SER A 41 -27.83 8.35 6.03
N ALA A 42 -27.79 8.74 4.75
CA ALA A 42 -27.69 7.81 3.63
C ALA A 42 -26.30 7.13 3.61
N GLU A 43 -25.22 7.89 3.79
CA GLU A 43 -23.86 7.35 3.84
C GLU A 43 -23.61 6.49 5.09
N ALA A 44 -24.23 6.80 6.23
CA ALA A 44 -24.14 5.98 7.43
C ALA A 44 -24.88 4.65 7.30
N ALA A 45 -26.02 4.62 6.61
CA ALA A 45 -26.76 3.40 6.31
C ALA A 45 -25.97 2.51 5.34
N ASP A 46 -25.42 3.10 4.27
CA ASP A 46 -24.65 2.38 3.24
C ASP A 46 -23.30 1.87 3.80
N ARG A 47 -22.65 2.64 4.70
CA ARG A 47 -21.47 2.16 5.45
C ARG A 47 -21.79 1.01 6.40
N ASN A 48 -22.97 1.00 7.02
CA ASN A 48 -23.38 -0.08 7.91
C ASN A 48 -23.74 -1.36 7.14
N GLU A 49 -24.44 -1.24 6.00
CA GLU A 49 -24.72 -2.39 5.12
C GLU A 49 -23.44 -2.95 4.49
N GLY A 50 -22.51 -2.08 4.09
CA GLY A 50 -21.18 -2.45 3.63
C GLY A 50 -20.35 -3.14 4.72
N LYS A 51 -20.34 -2.63 5.96
CA LYS A 51 -19.65 -3.27 7.10
C LYS A 51 -20.29 -4.58 7.54
N GLN A 52 -21.61 -4.71 7.52
CA GLN A 52 -22.31 -5.96 7.84
C GLN A 52 -22.12 -7.03 6.76
N SER A 53 -22.13 -6.65 5.48
CA SER A 53 -21.82 -7.56 4.38
C SER A 53 -20.35 -8.00 4.39
N ARG A 54 -19.43 -7.09 4.75
CA ARG A 54 -18.00 -7.38 4.84
C ARG A 54 -17.67 -8.23 6.06
N MET A 55 -18.25 -7.94 7.24
CA MET A 55 -18.13 -8.80 8.42
C MET A 55 -18.83 -10.15 8.25
N GLY A 56 -19.95 -10.20 7.50
CA GLY A 56 -20.62 -11.45 7.13
C GLY A 56 -19.77 -12.30 6.19
N GLY A 57 -19.14 -11.69 5.20
CA GLY A 57 -18.19 -12.36 4.29
C GLY A 57 -16.90 -12.80 4.99
N GLU A 58 -16.35 -11.99 5.90
CA GLU A 58 -15.18 -12.34 6.70
C GLU A 58 -15.47 -13.47 7.68
N ARG A 59 -16.63 -13.48 8.34
CA ARG A 59 -17.07 -14.59 9.21
C ARG A 59 -17.35 -15.87 8.43
N LEU A 60 -17.99 -15.77 7.26
CA LEU A 60 -18.19 -16.94 6.39
C LEU A 60 -16.86 -17.48 5.87
N SER A 61 -15.90 -16.61 5.54
CA SER A 61 -14.56 -17.03 5.10
C SER A 61 -13.78 -17.71 6.22
N LEU A 62 -13.86 -17.19 7.46
CA LEU A 62 -13.26 -17.75 8.67
C LEU A 62 -13.86 -19.13 8.99
N ASP A 63 -15.18 -19.26 9.00
CA ASP A 63 -15.88 -20.53 9.22
C ASP A 63 -15.58 -21.55 8.10
N LEU A 64 -15.44 -21.11 6.84
CA LEU A 64 -15.08 -22.02 5.73
C LEU A 64 -13.63 -22.51 5.83
N THR A 65 -12.69 -21.64 6.24
CA THR A 65 -11.31 -22.05 6.54
C THR A 65 -11.25 -23.03 7.70
N GLU A 66 -12.04 -22.81 8.76
CA GLU A 66 -12.08 -23.70 9.93
C GLU A 66 -12.71 -25.06 9.59
N ILE A 67 -13.72 -25.09 8.72
CA ILE A 67 -14.34 -26.34 8.22
C ILE A 67 -13.42 -27.07 7.22
N LEU A 68 -12.60 -26.37 6.44
CA LEU A 68 -11.62 -26.97 5.53
C LEU A 68 -10.37 -27.48 6.26
N ASP A 69 -9.97 -26.86 7.37
CA ASP A 69 -8.87 -27.33 8.22
C ASP A 69 -9.23 -28.60 9.02
N LEU A 70 -10.52 -28.85 9.28
CA LEU A 70 -10.98 -30.04 10.02
C LEU A 70 -10.98 -31.34 9.19
N ASN A 71 -10.83 -31.28 7.86
CA ASN A 71 -10.85 -32.48 7.00
C ASN A 71 -9.84 -32.49 5.83
N GLY A 72 -9.00 -31.47 5.67
CA GLY A 72 -8.02 -31.37 4.57
C GLY A 72 -6.58 -31.33 5.08
N GLY A 73 -5.80 -32.39 4.80
CA GLY A 73 -4.39 -32.49 5.21
C GLY A 73 -3.48 -31.36 4.72
N SER A 74 -2.23 -31.34 5.22
CA SER A 74 -1.19 -30.29 5.09
C SER A 74 -0.91 -29.70 3.69
N TRP A 75 -1.53 -30.23 2.64
CA TRP A 75 -1.51 -29.80 1.24
C TRP A 75 -2.27 -28.49 0.97
N CYS A 76 -3.19 -28.10 1.87
CA CYS A 76 -3.97 -26.87 1.73
C CYS A 76 -3.23 -25.60 2.19
N SER A 77 -2.03 -25.71 2.77
CA SER A 77 -1.30 -24.54 3.26
C SER A 77 -0.94 -23.57 2.11
N PRO A 78 -1.19 -22.26 2.25
CA PRO A 78 -0.96 -21.26 1.19
C PRO A 78 0.46 -21.32 0.61
N ASN A 79 1.46 -21.44 1.48
CA ASN A 79 2.87 -21.40 1.12
C ASN A 79 3.30 -22.60 0.25
N ARG A 80 2.78 -23.81 0.53
CA ARG A 80 3.09 -25.02 -0.25
C ARG A 80 2.44 -24.96 -1.63
N ARG A 81 1.20 -24.47 -1.71
CA ARG A 81 0.48 -24.29 -2.98
C ARG A 81 1.20 -23.30 -3.89
N GLU A 82 1.63 -22.16 -3.36
CA GLU A 82 2.39 -21.15 -4.11
C GLU A 82 3.74 -21.67 -4.59
N SER A 83 4.47 -22.41 -3.74
CA SER A 83 5.76 -23.01 -4.10
C SER A 83 5.61 -24.04 -5.23
N LEU A 84 4.58 -24.90 -5.15
CA LEU A 84 4.29 -25.89 -6.18
C LEU A 84 3.88 -25.22 -7.50
N MET A 85 3.03 -24.19 -7.45
CA MET A 85 2.66 -23.45 -8.66
C MET A 85 3.85 -22.72 -9.28
N SER A 86 4.76 -22.18 -8.47
CA SER A 86 6.00 -21.56 -8.96
C SER A 86 6.85 -22.58 -9.72
N LEU A 87 6.97 -23.81 -9.22
CA LEU A 87 7.64 -24.90 -9.92
C LEU A 87 6.95 -25.26 -11.24
N VAL A 88 5.62 -25.37 -11.24
CA VAL A 88 4.81 -25.66 -12.45
C VAL A 88 4.99 -24.56 -13.51
N ILE A 89 5.10 -23.30 -13.09
CA ILE A 89 5.36 -22.16 -14.00
C ILE A 89 6.74 -22.29 -14.64
N VAL A 90 7.78 -22.57 -13.85
CA VAL A 90 9.14 -22.75 -14.38
C VAL A 90 9.18 -23.94 -15.35
N LEU A 91 8.58 -25.06 -14.99
CA LEU A 91 8.48 -26.23 -15.86
C LEU A 91 7.76 -25.89 -17.16
N ASN A 92 6.64 -25.16 -17.11
CA ASN A 92 5.90 -24.73 -18.29
C ASN A 92 6.76 -23.84 -19.20
N CYS A 93 7.56 -22.92 -18.65
CA CYS A 93 8.45 -22.08 -19.44
C CYS A 93 9.52 -22.91 -20.16
N CYS A 94 10.12 -23.88 -19.46
CA CYS A 94 11.07 -24.81 -20.05
C CYS A 94 10.42 -25.65 -21.16
N THR A 95 9.19 -26.15 -20.95
CA THR A 95 8.50 -26.94 -21.97
C THR A 95 8.17 -26.11 -23.21
N VAL A 96 7.74 -24.85 -23.06
CA VAL A 96 7.52 -23.97 -24.22
C VAL A 96 8.81 -23.74 -25.00
N GLY A 97 9.95 -23.55 -24.32
CA GLY A 97 11.25 -23.44 -24.98
C GLY A 97 11.65 -24.72 -25.73
N MET A 98 11.55 -25.88 -25.06
CA MET A 98 11.91 -27.17 -25.64
C MET A 98 10.99 -27.60 -26.79
N GLU A 99 9.70 -27.24 -26.75
CA GLU A 99 8.75 -27.49 -27.84
C GLU A 99 9.15 -26.77 -29.14
N LEU A 100 9.90 -25.66 -29.06
CA LEU A 100 10.40 -24.96 -30.24
C LEU A 100 11.60 -25.66 -30.90
N ASP A 101 12.42 -26.34 -30.11
CA ASP A 101 13.66 -26.97 -30.59
C ASP A 101 13.49 -28.46 -30.91
N ILE A 102 12.57 -29.15 -30.23
CA ILE A 102 12.40 -30.62 -30.30
C ILE A 102 10.96 -30.97 -30.65
N ASP A 103 10.75 -31.54 -31.83
CA ASP A 103 9.46 -32.11 -32.24
C ASP A 103 9.24 -33.49 -31.61
N TRP A 104 8.60 -33.53 -30.44
CA TRP A 104 8.23 -34.77 -29.75
C TRP A 104 6.71 -34.87 -29.52
N ALA A 105 6.10 -35.98 -29.94
CA ALA A 105 4.66 -36.20 -29.79
C ALA A 105 4.18 -36.25 -28.32
N GLY A 106 5.09 -36.50 -27.37
CA GLY A 106 4.78 -36.53 -25.94
C GLY A 106 4.51 -35.16 -25.31
N TRP A 107 4.87 -34.06 -25.99
CA TRP A 107 4.57 -32.70 -25.52
C TRP A 107 3.08 -32.47 -25.30
N PHE A 108 2.21 -33.14 -26.08
CA PHE A 108 0.77 -33.10 -25.87
C PHE A 108 0.39 -33.53 -24.45
N TRP A 109 0.89 -34.69 -23.99
CA TRP A 109 0.57 -35.21 -22.65
C TRP A 109 1.12 -34.33 -21.53
N VAL A 110 2.33 -33.80 -21.71
CA VAL A 110 2.95 -32.88 -20.74
C VAL A 110 2.13 -31.59 -20.64
N ASN A 111 1.73 -31.01 -21.77
CA ASN A 111 0.90 -29.81 -21.81
C ASN A 111 -0.47 -30.05 -21.16
N GLN A 112 -1.09 -31.21 -21.35
CA GLN A 112 -2.36 -31.56 -20.69
C GLN A 112 -2.21 -31.75 -19.18
N LEU A 113 -1.10 -32.35 -18.74
CA LEU A 113 -0.78 -32.47 -17.32
C LEU A 113 -0.63 -31.08 -16.68
N LEU A 114 0.17 -30.20 -17.28
CA LEU A 114 0.37 -28.82 -16.81
C LEU A 114 -0.97 -28.05 -16.78
N LEU A 115 -1.79 -28.16 -17.83
CA LEU A 115 -3.12 -27.54 -17.88
C LEU A 115 -4.02 -28.04 -16.74
N SER A 116 -4.04 -29.34 -16.49
CA SER A 116 -4.83 -29.91 -15.39
C SER A 116 -4.40 -29.36 -14.03
N MET A 117 -3.10 -29.19 -13.79
CA MET A 117 -2.57 -28.59 -12.57
C MET A 117 -3.03 -27.14 -12.41
N TYR A 118 -3.06 -26.36 -13.49
CA TYR A 118 -3.58 -24.98 -13.48
C TYR A 118 -5.08 -24.92 -13.21
N ILE A 119 -5.88 -25.80 -13.83
CA ILE A 119 -7.34 -25.86 -13.60
C ILE A 119 -7.63 -26.21 -12.15
N VAL A 120 -6.94 -27.21 -11.59
CA VAL A 120 -7.09 -27.61 -10.18
C VAL A 120 -6.73 -26.46 -9.26
N ASN A 121 -5.61 -25.78 -9.49
CA ASN A 121 -5.20 -24.63 -8.69
C ASN A 121 -6.18 -23.47 -8.74
N SER A 122 -6.62 -23.10 -9.94
CA SER A 122 -7.56 -22.00 -10.13
C SER A 122 -8.90 -22.32 -9.48
N THR A 123 -9.37 -23.57 -9.60
CA THR A 123 -10.61 -24.02 -8.96
C THR A 123 -10.50 -23.98 -7.44
N MET A 124 -9.40 -24.48 -6.89
CA MET A 124 -9.13 -24.46 -5.46
C MET A 124 -9.06 -23.02 -4.92
N THR A 125 -8.37 -22.13 -5.64
CA THR A 125 -8.28 -20.70 -5.30
C THR A 125 -9.66 -20.04 -5.28
N MET A 126 -10.47 -20.28 -6.32
CA MET A 126 -11.83 -19.73 -6.41
C MET A 126 -12.76 -20.26 -5.30
N ARG A 127 -12.54 -21.50 -4.82
CA ARG A 127 -13.30 -22.08 -3.70
C ARG A 127 -12.90 -21.47 -2.35
N LEU A 128 -11.62 -21.14 -2.16
CA LEU A 128 -11.09 -20.57 -0.93
C LEU A 128 -11.39 -19.06 -0.80
N GLU A 129 -11.18 -18.30 -1.87
CA GLU A 129 -11.36 -16.84 -1.88
C GLU A 129 -12.82 -16.42 -2.17
N GLY A 130 -13.65 -17.37 -2.61
CA GLY A 130 -14.99 -17.10 -3.15
C GLY A 130 -14.94 -16.47 -4.54
N VAL A 131 -16.08 -16.52 -5.27
CA VAL A 131 -16.14 -16.04 -6.67
C VAL A 131 -15.82 -14.55 -6.77
N ARG A 132 -16.31 -13.74 -5.83
CA ARG A 132 -16.10 -12.29 -5.84
C ARG A 132 -14.65 -11.91 -5.51
N GLY A 133 -14.06 -12.52 -4.48
CA GLY A 133 -12.66 -12.30 -4.11
C GLY A 133 -11.69 -12.76 -5.19
N PHE A 134 -12.02 -13.85 -5.90
CA PHE A 134 -11.19 -14.36 -6.98
C PHE A 134 -11.01 -13.35 -8.13
N PHE A 135 -12.06 -12.62 -8.53
CA PHE A 135 -12.00 -11.63 -9.61
C PHE A 135 -11.42 -10.27 -9.21
N GLU A 136 -11.36 -9.96 -7.92
CA GLU A 136 -10.73 -8.72 -7.42
C GLU A 136 -9.21 -8.76 -7.53
N ASN A 137 -8.61 -9.96 -7.52
CA ASN A 137 -7.17 -10.12 -7.62
C ASN A 137 -6.70 -10.07 -9.10
N PRO A 138 -5.92 -9.05 -9.55
CA PRO A 138 -5.49 -8.90 -10.96
C PRO A 138 -4.72 -10.09 -11.51
N TRP A 139 -4.10 -10.77 -10.57
CA TRP A 139 -3.26 -11.91 -10.70
C TRP A 139 -3.99 -13.22 -11.02
N ASN A 140 -5.24 -13.33 -10.58
CA ASN A 140 -6.10 -14.44 -10.92
C ASN A 140 -6.61 -14.30 -12.37
N TRP A 141 -6.71 -13.08 -12.90
CA TRP A 141 -7.01 -12.87 -14.32
C TRP A 141 -5.95 -13.46 -15.25
N VAL A 142 -4.67 -13.43 -14.84
CA VAL A 142 -3.58 -14.09 -15.59
C VAL A 142 -3.81 -15.60 -15.64
N ASP A 143 -4.17 -16.22 -14.51
CA ASP A 143 -4.44 -17.66 -14.43
C ASP A 143 -5.63 -18.06 -15.32
N ILE A 144 -6.73 -17.28 -15.28
CA ILE A 144 -7.90 -17.50 -16.13
C ILE A 144 -7.53 -17.38 -17.61
N THR A 145 -6.71 -16.39 -17.97
CA THR A 145 -6.29 -16.14 -19.36
C THR A 145 -5.48 -17.30 -19.92
N VAL A 146 -4.60 -17.89 -19.10
CA VAL A 146 -3.80 -19.05 -19.52
C VAL A 146 -4.68 -20.28 -19.68
N ILE A 147 -5.62 -20.52 -18.76
CA ILE A 147 -6.55 -21.64 -18.84
C ILE A 147 -7.47 -21.49 -20.06
N SER A 148 -8.04 -20.31 -20.27
CA SER A 148 -8.96 -20.05 -21.39
C SER A 148 -8.27 -20.21 -22.73
N THR A 149 -7.06 -19.68 -22.87
CA THR A 149 -6.28 -19.80 -24.11
C THR A 149 -5.92 -21.26 -24.40
N SER A 150 -5.54 -22.02 -23.38
CA SER A 150 -5.20 -23.45 -23.52
C SER A 150 -6.43 -24.30 -23.85
N LEU A 151 -7.61 -23.93 -23.32
CA LEU A 151 -8.87 -24.59 -23.65
C LEU A 151 -9.32 -24.29 -25.09
N ILE A 152 -9.19 -23.03 -25.52
CA ILE A 152 -9.46 -22.63 -26.91
C ILE A 152 -8.58 -23.42 -27.86
N GLU A 153 -7.29 -23.59 -27.56
CA GLU A 153 -6.38 -24.39 -28.36
C GLU A 153 -6.81 -25.86 -28.47
N LEU A 154 -7.27 -26.46 -27.37
CA LEU A 154 -7.79 -27.84 -27.40
C LEU A 154 -9.01 -27.98 -28.32
N ILE A 155 -9.93 -27.01 -28.26
CA ILE A 155 -11.12 -26.96 -29.13
C ILE A 155 -10.69 -26.80 -30.60
N VAL A 156 -9.72 -25.92 -30.86
CA VAL A 156 -9.17 -25.66 -32.21
C VAL A 156 -8.53 -26.91 -32.80
N VAL A 157 -7.76 -27.67 -32.02
CA VAL A 157 -7.17 -28.94 -32.47
C VAL A 157 -8.24 -29.98 -32.76
N ALA A 158 -9.25 -30.11 -31.89
CA ALA A 158 -10.37 -31.03 -32.08
C ALA A 158 -11.20 -30.68 -33.34
N MET A 159 -11.46 -29.39 -33.57
CA MET A 159 -12.13 -28.91 -34.78
C MET A 159 -11.30 -29.16 -36.04
N GLN A 160 -9.97 -29.00 -35.98
CA GLN A 160 -9.10 -29.28 -37.12
C GLN A 160 -9.15 -30.77 -37.51
N GLN A 161 -9.14 -31.66 -36.53
CA GLN A 161 -9.23 -33.10 -36.77
C GLN A 161 -10.59 -33.50 -37.35
N SER A 162 -11.70 -32.91 -36.88
CA SER A 162 -13.03 -33.21 -37.41
C SER A 162 -13.24 -32.65 -38.83
N ILE A 163 -12.74 -31.44 -39.12
CA ILE A 163 -12.82 -30.85 -40.46
C ILE A 163 -11.99 -31.66 -41.48
N ALA A 164 -10.81 -32.16 -41.08
CA ALA A 164 -9.97 -33.00 -41.91
C ALA A 164 -10.63 -34.34 -42.30
N VAL A 165 -11.53 -34.86 -41.46
CA VAL A 165 -12.25 -36.12 -41.72
C VAL A 165 -13.48 -35.90 -42.62
N ILE A 166 -14.14 -34.73 -42.55
CA ILE A 166 -15.46 -34.51 -43.17
C ILE A 166 -15.36 -33.87 -44.57
N HIS A 167 -14.35 -33.03 -44.86
CA HIS A 167 -14.34 -32.25 -46.11
C HIS A 167 -13.03 -32.39 -46.90
N GLY A 168 -13.11 -33.00 -48.10
CA GLY A 168 -12.03 -33.03 -49.09
C GLY A 168 -11.98 -31.81 -50.04
N ALA A 169 -12.45 -30.61 -49.62
CA ALA A 169 -12.67 -29.46 -50.51
C ALA A 169 -11.65 -28.30 -50.33
N PRO A 170 -10.79 -28.00 -51.32
CA PRO A 170 -9.55 -27.23 -51.11
C PRO A 170 -9.67 -25.72 -50.83
N LYS A 171 -10.81 -25.06 -51.11
CA LYS A 171 -10.93 -23.58 -51.02
C LYS A 171 -11.48 -23.04 -49.70
N VAL A 172 -12.47 -23.72 -49.09
CA VAL A 172 -12.98 -23.34 -47.75
C VAL A 172 -11.98 -23.75 -46.66
N ILE A 173 -11.22 -24.83 -46.91
CA ILE A 173 -10.14 -25.30 -46.02
C ILE A 173 -9.03 -24.25 -45.90
N HIS A 174 -8.70 -23.49 -46.94
CA HIS A 174 -7.59 -22.52 -46.87
C HIS A 174 -7.83 -21.39 -45.87
N ASN A 175 -8.99 -20.73 -45.93
CA ASN A 175 -9.30 -19.62 -45.01
C ASN A 175 -9.48 -20.12 -43.57
N VAL A 176 -10.10 -21.30 -43.39
CA VAL A 176 -10.25 -21.92 -42.07
C VAL A 176 -8.89 -22.35 -41.51
N THR A 177 -8.00 -22.94 -42.33
CA THR A 177 -6.65 -23.33 -41.87
C THR A 177 -5.75 -22.13 -41.54
N LEU A 178 -5.91 -20.98 -42.20
CA LEU A 178 -5.21 -19.75 -41.83
C LEU A 178 -5.69 -19.22 -40.47
N VAL A 179 -6.99 -19.19 -40.23
CA VAL A 179 -7.55 -18.77 -38.93
C VAL A 179 -7.13 -19.74 -37.82
N LEU A 180 -7.20 -21.05 -38.05
CA LEU A 180 -6.72 -22.07 -37.11
C LEU A 180 -5.21 -21.92 -36.84
N ARG A 181 -4.41 -21.52 -37.84
CA ARG A 181 -2.97 -21.24 -37.67
C ARG A 181 -2.73 -20.02 -36.77
N LEU A 182 -3.56 -18.98 -36.87
CA LEU A 182 -3.49 -17.83 -35.96
C LEU A 182 -3.86 -18.22 -34.53
N PHE A 183 -4.88 -19.07 -34.34
CA PHE A 183 -5.24 -19.59 -33.02
C PHE A 183 -4.11 -20.41 -32.37
N ARG A 184 -3.31 -21.14 -33.16
CA ARG A 184 -2.11 -21.82 -32.65
C ARG A 184 -1.06 -20.85 -32.12
N LEU A 185 -1.01 -19.60 -32.60
CA LEU A 185 -0.10 -18.60 -32.04
C LEU A 185 -0.52 -18.18 -30.63
N LEU A 186 -1.80 -18.35 -30.25
CA LEU A 186 -2.25 -18.06 -28.88
C LEU A 186 -1.56 -18.94 -27.84
N ARG A 187 -0.96 -20.08 -28.21
CA ARG A 187 -0.13 -20.86 -27.28
C ARG A 187 1.04 -20.05 -26.71
N ILE A 188 1.51 -19.02 -27.44
CA ILE A 188 2.53 -18.10 -26.93
C ILE A 188 2.01 -17.25 -25.77
N LEU A 189 0.69 -17.07 -25.65
CA LEU A 189 0.09 -16.40 -24.50
C LEU A 189 0.32 -17.19 -23.20
N ARG A 190 0.64 -18.49 -23.27
CA ARG A 190 1.05 -19.26 -22.09
C ARG A 190 2.34 -18.71 -21.47
N VAL A 191 3.20 -18.05 -22.26
CA VAL A 191 4.41 -17.36 -21.74
C VAL A 191 4.03 -16.20 -20.81
N PHE A 192 2.83 -15.62 -20.94
CA PHE A 192 2.37 -14.58 -20.01
C PHE A 192 2.19 -15.11 -18.59
N ILE A 193 2.19 -16.43 -18.38
CA ILE A 193 2.22 -16.98 -17.02
C ILE A 193 3.52 -16.65 -16.27
N VAL A 194 4.60 -16.31 -16.99
CA VAL A 194 5.83 -15.77 -16.39
C VAL A 194 5.53 -14.53 -15.56
N PHE A 195 4.56 -13.69 -15.97
CA PHE A 195 4.18 -12.51 -15.17
C PHE A 195 3.75 -12.89 -13.75
N ARG A 196 3.18 -14.09 -13.54
CA ARG A 196 2.86 -14.59 -12.19
C ARG A 196 4.10 -14.88 -11.36
N ALA A 197 5.17 -15.39 -11.97
CA ALA A 197 6.47 -15.53 -11.32
C ALA A 197 7.15 -14.17 -11.05
N LEU A 198 6.81 -13.15 -11.86
CA LEU A 198 7.27 -11.77 -11.66
C LEU A 198 6.51 -11.02 -10.57
N ARG A 199 5.55 -11.62 -9.86
CA ARG A 199 4.86 -10.99 -8.72
C ARG A 199 5.78 -10.31 -7.70
N PRO A 200 6.83 -10.98 -7.19
CA PRO A 200 7.74 -10.36 -6.24
C PRO A 200 8.49 -9.19 -6.88
N LEU A 201 8.84 -9.31 -8.16
CA LEU A 201 9.50 -8.25 -8.92
C LEU A 201 8.56 -7.06 -9.14
N PHE A 202 7.29 -7.28 -9.45
CA PHE A 202 6.29 -6.22 -9.56
C PHE A 202 6.06 -5.52 -8.23
N ASN A 203 5.99 -6.26 -7.12
CA ASN A 203 5.89 -5.67 -5.79
C ASN A 203 7.13 -4.82 -5.45
N LEU A 204 8.32 -5.28 -5.83
CA LEU A 204 9.56 -4.49 -5.72
C LEU A 204 9.52 -3.26 -6.66
N MET A 205 8.95 -3.40 -7.84
CA MET A 205 8.77 -2.31 -8.78
C MET A 205 7.82 -1.24 -8.22
N LEU A 206 6.75 -1.67 -7.52
CA LEU A 206 5.82 -0.78 -6.83
C LEU A 206 6.47 -0.02 -5.68
N THR A 207 7.40 -0.64 -4.93
CA THR A 207 8.18 0.08 -3.92
C THR A 207 9.16 1.07 -4.56
N LEU A 208 9.64 0.78 -5.78
CA LEU A 208 10.53 1.65 -6.56
C LEU A 208 9.79 2.60 -7.52
N LYS A 209 8.47 2.73 -7.41
CA LYS A 209 7.65 3.51 -8.36
C LYS A 209 8.16 4.93 -8.59
N GLU A 210 8.66 5.57 -7.53
CA GLU A 210 9.13 6.96 -7.58
C GLU A 210 10.48 7.09 -8.27
N ALA A 211 11.35 6.08 -8.15
CA ALA A 211 12.59 6.00 -8.90
C ALA A 211 12.31 5.76 -10.38
N LEU A 212 11.40 4.82 -10.68
CA LEU A 212 11.03 4.50 -12.06
C LEU A 212 10.35 5.65 -12.78
N THR A 213 9.52 6.43 -12.07
CA THR A 213 8.88 7.63 -12.64
C THR A 213 9.93 8.66 -13.06
N ALA A 214 10.97 8.88 -12.25
CA ALA A 214 12.06 9.80 -12.60
C ALA A 214 12.86 9.31 -13.82
N VAL A 215 13.21 8.03 -13.85
CA VAL A 215 13.88 7.40 -15.00
C VAL A 215 13.01 7.48 -16.26
N PHE A 216 11.70 7.29 -16.13
CA PHE A 216 10.77 7.42 -17.26
C PHE A 216 10.79 8.82 -17.86
N TRP A 217 10.69 9.88 -17.05
CA TRP A 217 10.76 11.25 -17.55
C TRP A 217 12.12 11.59 -18.17
N PHE A 218 13.20 11.03 -17.64
CA PHE A 218 14.52 11.13 -18.24
C PHE A 218 14.60 10.45 -19.62
N ILE A 219 14.04 9.24 -19.77
CA ILE A 219 13.92 8.59 -21.08
C ILE A 219 13.12 9.46 -22.04
N VAL A 220 11.98 10.02 -21.61
CA VAL A 220 11.17 10.94 -22.43
C VAL A 220 12.00 12.14 -22.91
N LEU A 221 12.81 12.75 -22.05
CA LEU A 221 13.70 13.86 -22.42
C LEU A 221 14.71 13.45 -23.50
N ILE A 222 15.35 12.28 -23.36
CA ILE A 222 16.27 11.74 -24.37
C ILE A 222 15.54 11.48 -25.69
N LEU A 223 14.34 10.89 -25.65
CA LEU A 223 13.55 10.62 -26.86
C LEU A 223 13.18 11.93 -27.59
N ILE A 224 12.82 12.99 -26.86
CA ILE A 224 12.55 14.30 -27.44
C ILE A 224 13.80 14.88 -28.11
N LEU A 225 14.95 14.78 -27.45
CA LEU A 225 16.23 15.25 -28.02
C LEU A 225 16.61 14.46 -29.27
N LEU A 226 16.55 13.13 -29.23
CA LEU A 226 16.78 12.27 -30.40
C LEU A 226 15.82 12.62 -31.55
N TYR A 227 14.56 12.91 -31.24
CA TYR A 227 13.58 13.32 -32.25
C TYR A 227 13.93 14.67 -32.89
N ALA A 228 14.34 15.67 -32.10
CA ALA A 228 14.77 16.96 -32.61
C ALA A 228 15.97 16.83 -33.56
N PHE A 229 17.00 16.06 -33.17
CA PHE A 229 18.15 15.81 -34.03
C PHE A 229 17.82 14.94 -35.24
N ALA A 230 16.91 13.98 -35.12
CA ALA A 230 16.45 13.19 -36.26
C ALA A 230 15.78 14.06 -37.34
N LEU A 231 15.05 15.13 -36.96
CA LEU A 231 14.51 16.10 -37.89
C LEU A 231 15.61 16.92 -38.57
N VAL A 232 16.59 17.42 -37.79
CA VAL A 232 17.72 18.20 -38.32
C VAL A 232 18.54 17.35 -39.30
N PHE A 233 18.96 16.16 -38.90
CA PHE A 233 19.77 15.27 -39.74
C PHE A 233 19.00 14.93 -41.01
N ARG A 234 17.73 14.51 -40.91
CA ARG A 234 16.91 14.23 -42.09
C ARG A 234 16.80 15.43 -43.04
N GLN A 235 16.67 16.65 -42.53
CA GLN A 235 16.61 17.85 -43.36
C GLN A 235 17.97 18.16 -44.01
N MET A 236 19.08 17.98 -43.29
CA MET A 236 20.43 18.20 -43.82
C MET A 236 20.78 17.20 -44.93
N PHE A 237 20.52 15.91 -44.73
CA PHE A 237 20.80 14.86 -45.74
C PHE A 237 19.85 14.90 -46.94
N GLY A 238 18.79 15.71 -46.91
CA GLY A 238 17.86 15.88 -48.02
C GLY A 238 18.16 17.05 -48.96
N MET A 239 19.16 17.90 -48.66
CA MET A 239 19.38 19.19 -49.33
C MET A 239 20.69 19.31 -50.12
N GLN A 240 21.46 18.24 -50.25
CA GLN A 240 22.85 18.37 -50.66
C GLN A 240 23.02 17.71 -52.04
N ASP A 241 23.15 18.55 -53.07
CA ASP A 241 23.22 18.18 -54.49
C ASP A 241 24.65 17.76 -54.94
N SER A 242 25.62 17.74 -54.02
CA SER A 242 27.05 17.62 -54.30
C SER A 242 27.68 16.27 -53.95
N TRP A 243 26.88 15.24 -53.69
CA TRP A 243 27.39 13.91 -53.33
C TRP A 243 27.68 13.05 -54.54
N ASP A 244 28.72 12.22 -54.45
CA ASP A 244 28.89 11.10 -55.37
C ASP A 244 27.67 10.15 -55.29
N GLU A 245 27.30 9.55 -56.42
CA GLU A 245 26.05 8.78 -56.58
C GLU A 245 25.90 7.63 -55.56
N GLN A 246 27.01 7.04 -55.12
CA GLN A 246 27.05 6.01 -54.08
C GLN A 246 26.83 6.54 -52.66
N GLU A 247 27.36 7.72 -52.34
CA GLU A 247 27.28 8.31 -51.00
C GLU A 247 25.93 8.99 -50.79
N HIS A 248 25.37 9.57 -51.86
CA HIS A 248 24.00 10.06 -51.89
C HIS A 248 22.99 8.92 -51.67
N ASP A 249 23.17 7.78 -52.34
CA ASP A 249 22.28 6.61 -52.15
C ASP A 249 22.40 6.05 -50.72
N LEU A 250 23.60 6.05 -50.12
CA LEU A 250 23.79 5.64 -48.73
C LEU A 250 23.12 6.60 -47.74
N SER A 251 23.32 7.92 -47.88
CA SER A 251 22.74 8.92 -46.98
C SER A 251 21.22 9.00 -47.08
N VAL A 252 20.66 8.89 -48.29
CA VAL A 252 19.22 8.81 -48.53
C VAL A 252 18.62 7.51 -47.97
N ARG A 253 19.35 6.39 -48.00
CA ARG A 253 18.91 5.14 -47.36
C ARG A 253 18.95 5.23 -45.83
N THR A 254 20.03 5.77 -45.27
CA THR A 254 20.23 5.90 -43.83
C THR A 254 19.26 6.92 -43.21
N PHE A 255 18.93 8.01 -43.89
CA PHE A 255 18.04 9.08 -43.39
C PHE A 255 16.71 9.20 -44.15
N ARG A 256 16.20 8.08 -44.69
CA ARG A 256 14.99 8.03 -45.53
C ARG A 256 13.74 8.62 -44.86
N SER A 257 13.52 8.30 -43.58
CA SER A 257 12.33 8.69 -42.82
C SER A 257 12.70 9.18 -41.41
N VAL A 258 11.84 9.98 -40.77
CA VAL A 258 12.09 10.44 -39.39
C VAL A 258 12.23 9.26 -38.41
N PRO A 259 11.37 8.21 -38.44
CA PRO A 259 11.55 7.06 -37.55
C PRO A 259 12.84 6.29 -37.80
N HIS A 260 13.27 6.18 -39.07
CA HIS A 260 14.53 5.52 -39.41
C HIS A 260 15.73 6.36 -38.93
N SER A 261 15.72 7.67 -39.22
CA SER A 261 16.74 8.61 -38.74
C SER A 261 16.84 8.57 -37.22
N PHE A 262 15.71 8.57 -36.52
CA PHE A 262 15.64 8.41 -35.07
C PHE A 262 16.32 7.12 -34.59
N PHE A 263 16.04 5.98 -35.24
CA PHE A 263 16.66 4.70 -34.89
C PHE A 263 18.18 4.69 -35.12
N VAL A 264 18.64 5.30 -36.22
CA VAL A 264 20.07 5.47 -36.50
C VAL A 264 20.71 6.34 -35.42
N LEU A 265 20.14 7.50 -35.07
CA LEU A 265 20.67 8.34 -33.98
C LEU A 265 20.66 7.64 -32.62
N PHE A 266 19.65 6.81 -32.34
CA PHE A 266 19.62 5.98 -31.14
C PHE A 266 20.77 4.97 -31.11
N ARG A 267 21.11 4.34 -32.24
CA ARG A 267 22.27 3.44 -32.34
C ARG A 267 23.59 4.18 -32.11
N ILE A 268 23.76 5.35 -32.73
CA ILE A 268 24.94 6.20 -32.51
C ILE A 268 25.09 6.55 -31.02
N MET A 269 24.00 6.92 -30.35
CA MET A 269 24.02 7.24 -28.91
C MET A 269 24.52 6.05 -28.07
N ASN A 270 24.28 4.82 -28.52
CA ASN A 270 24.78 3.58 -27.89
C ASN A 270 26.15 3.13 -28.45
N ALA A 271 26.92 4.05 -29.04
CA ALA A 271 28.25 3.84 -29.62
C ALA A 271 28.30 2.91 -30.85
N ASP A 272 27.18 2.71 -31.55
CA ASP A 272 27.15 2.03 -32.85
C ASP A 272 27.10 3.06 -33.99
N SER A 273 28.27 3.31 -34.60
CA SER A 273 28.46 4.26 -35.70
C SER A 273 28.55 3.61 -37.09
N SER A 274 28.25 2.32 -37.20
CA SER A 274 28.47 1.53 -38.42
C SER A 274 27.83 2.12 -39.68
N GLU A 275 26.66 2.74 -39.58
CA GLU A 275 25.92 3.29 -40.72
C GLU A 275 26.30 4.74 -41.10
N ILE A 276 26.95 5.48 -40.20
CA ILE A 276 27.33 6.88 -40.42
C ILE A 276 28.83 7.07 -40.66
N ALA A 277 29.67 6.15 -40.18
CA ALA A 277 31.10 6.16 -40.46
C ALA A 277 31.45 6.32 -41.96
N PRO A 278 30.82 5.59 -42.92
CA PRO A 278 31.12 5.77 -44.34
C PRO A 278 30.63 7.13 -44.87
N ILE A 279 29.51 7.64 -44.38
CA ILE A 279 28.93 8.93 -44.79
C ILE A 279 29.84 10.07 -44.31
N LEU A 280 30.32 9.99 -43.07
CA LEU A 280 31.19 11.00 -42.47
C LEU A 280 32.59 11.03 -43.11
N ALA A 281 33.07 9.88 -43.62
CA ALA A 281 34.35 9.78 -44.29
C ALA A 281 34.34 10.30 -45.74
N GLY A 282 33.17 10.26 -46.40
CA GLY A 282 32.98 10.73 -47.79
C GLY A 282 32.57 12.20 -47.92
N THR A 283 32.16 12.83 -46.82
CA THR A 283 31.65 14.22 -46.87
C THR A 283 32.79 15.24 -46.87
N ASP A 284 32.84 16.09 -47.90
CA ASP A 284 33.73 17.27 -47.97
C ASP A 284 33.21 18.49 -47.18
N ASP A 285 31.93 18.49 -46.80
CA ASP A 285 31.28 19.58 -46.05
C ASP A 285 31.55 19.52 -44.54
N GLU A 286 32.21 20.56 -44.01
CA GLU A 286 32.57 20.68 -42.58
C GLU A 286 31.35 20.78 -41.65
N LEU A 287 30.18 21.17 -42.16
CA LEU A 287 28.97 21.35 -41.34
C LEU A 287 28.46 20.02 -40.77
N MET A 288 28.62 18.91 -41.49
CA MET A 288 28.11 17.61 -41.08
C MET A 288 28.90 16.99 -39.91
N PRO A 289 30.25 16.88 -39.97
CA PRO A 289 31.04 16.46 -38.82
C PRO A 289 30.80 17.34 -37.59
N PHE A 290 30.59 18.64 -37.80
CA PHE A 290 30.27 19.55 -36.71
C PHE A 290 28.91 19.23 -36.06
N CYS A 291 27.84 19.05 -36.85
CA CYS A 291 26.53 18.63 -36.33
C CYS A 291 26.57 17.26 -35.65
N TYR A 292 27.35 16.31 -36.18
CA TYR A 292 27.58 15.01 -35.56
C TYR A 292 28.29 15.14 -34.20
N MET A 293 29.34 15.96 -34.12
CA MET A 293 30.04 16.24 -32.87
C MET A 293 29.12 16.89 -31.83
N VAL A 294 28.32 17.89 -32.23
CA VAL A 294 27.34 18.54 -31.34
C VAL A 294 26.28 17.54 -30.85
N PHE A 295 25.79 16.67 -31.74
CA PHE A 295 24.89 15.59 -31.35
C PHE A 295 25.55 14.65 -30.34
N MET A 296 26.76 14.16 -30.60
CA MET A 296 27.46 13.24 -29.69
C MET A 296 27.72 13.88 -28.33
N LEU A 297 28.20 15.13 -28.32
CA LEU A 297 28.41 15.87 -27.08
C LEU A 297 27.10 16.06 -26.33
N SER A 298 26.05 16.54 -26.99
CA SER A 298 24.76 16.75 -26.33
C SER A 298 24.14 15.43 -25.84
N ALA A 299 24.05 14.39 -26.67
CA ALA A 299 23.43 13.12 -26.31
C ALA A 299 24.18 12.37 -25.20
N SER A 300 25.52 12.25 -25.30
CA SER A 300 26.32 11.58 -24.27
C SER A 300 26.39 12.39 -22.98
N TRP A 301 26.55 13.71 -23.05
CA TRP A 301 26.62 14.53 -21.84
C TRP A 301 25.27 14.66 -21.14
N ILE A 302 24.17 14.89 -21.89
CA ILE A 302 22.82 14.99 -21.30
C ILE A 302 22.43 13.67 -20.66
N ALA A 303 22.73 12.53 -21.31
CA ALA A 303 22.45 11.22 -20.73
C ALA A 303 23.20 11.02 -19.41
N MET A 304 24.51 11.26 -19.38
CA MET A 304 25.34 11.10 -18.18
C MET A 304 24.97 12.09 -17.07
N SER A 305 24.72 13.36 -17.42
CA SER A 305 24.42 14.42 -16.45
C SER A 305 23.05 14.22 -15.80
N ALA A 306 22.03 13.86 -16.58
CA ALA A 306 20.69 13.68 -16.04
C ALA A 306 20.52 12.34 -15.30
N LEU A 307 21.21 11.27 -15.72
CA LEU A 307 21.27 10.03 -14.93
C LEU A 307 21.96 10.28 -13.58
N THR A 308 23.07 11.01 -13.58
CA THR A 308 23.79 11.34 -12.34
C THR A 308 22.96 12.24 -11.44
N ALA A 309 22.31 13.28 -11.98
CA ALA A 309 21.40 14.14 -11.22
C ALA A 309 20.25 13.34 -10.59
N THR A 310 19.61 12.46 -11.37
CA THR A 310 18.51 11.62 -10.85
C THR A 310 18.98 10.68 -9.75
N ILE A 311 20.15 10.05 -9.91
CA ILE A 311 20.71 9.17 -8.87
C ILE A 311 21.06 9.97 -7.62
N VAL A 312 21.63 11.17 -7.76
CA VAL A 312 21.97 12.05 -6.64
C VAL A 312 20.71 12.46 -5.90
N ASP A 313 19.68 12.97 -6.58
CA ASP A 313 18.41 13.37 -5.97
C ASP A 313 17.78 12.21 -5.19
N LYS A 314 17.78 11.00 -5.76
CA LYS A 314 17.26 9.80 -5.07
C LYS A 314 18.13 9.37 -3.91
N THR A 315 19.45 9.46 -4.04
CA THR A 315 20.37 9.13 -2.94
C THR A 315 20.24 10.13 -1.79
N LEU A 316 20.03 11.41 -2.11
CA LEU A 316 19.81 12.45 -1.11
C LEU A 316 18.45 12.26 -0.42
N SER A 317 17.37 12.02 -1.17
CA SER A 317 16.05 11.79 -0.58
C SER A 317 16.03 10.54 0.31
N VAL A 318 16.66 9.45 -0.14
CA VAL A 318 16.79 8.22 0.67
C VAL A 318 17.64 8.49 1.91
N LYS A 319 18.73 9.27 1.81
CA LYS A 319 19.54 9.63 2.98
C LYS A 319 18.77 10.49 3.98
N GLU A 320 17.98 11.45 3.53
CA GLU A 320 17.16 12.30 4.40
C GLU A 320 16.07 11.49 5.10
N GLU A 321 15.37 10.64 4.36
CA GLU A 321 14.34 9.76 4.92
C GLU A 321 14.94 8.76 5.89
N GLN A 322 16.06 8.11 5.53
CA GLN A 322 16.76 7.18 6.41
C GLN A 322 17.27 7.89 7.67
N LYS A 323 17.84 9.09 7.55
CA LYS A 323 18.29 9.88 8.70
C LYS A 323 17.12 10.16 9.63
N ARG A 324 15.99 10.62 9.10
CA ARG A 324 14.76 10.88 9.88
C ARG A 324 14.24 9.62 10.57
N SER A 325 14.19 8.49 9.86
CA SER A 325 13.79 7.20 10.45
C SER A 325 14.74 6.76 11.56
N THR A 326 16.06 6.91 11.36
CA THR A 326 17.04 6.56 12.40
C THR A 326 16.99 7.50 13.60
N GLU A 327 16.69 8.79 13.41
CA GLU A 327 16.52 9.76 14.49
C GLU A 327 15.28 9.45 15.32
N ILE A 328 14.14 9.18 14.67
CA ILE A 328 12.91 8.77 15.34
C ILE A 328 13.13 7.47 16.12
N GLN A 329 13.78 6.49 15.49
CA GLN A 329 14.02 5.21 16.14
C GLN A 329 14.97 5.32 17.33
N ARG A 330 16.02 6.15 17.24
CA ARG A 330 16.91 6.44 18.38
C ARG A 330 16.17 7.15 19.51
N ALA A 331 15.34 8.14 19.18
CA ALA A 331 14.55 8.86 20.17
C ALA A 331 13.55 7.93 20.87
N MET A 332 12.88 7.04 20.13
CA MET A 332 11.99 6.03 20.68
C MET A 332 12.74 5.06 21.60
N THR A 333 13.86 4.48 21.16
CA THR A 333 14.65 3.57 22.00
C THR A 333 15.18 4.25 23.26
N SER A 334 15.65 5.50 23.17
CA SER A 334 16.08 6.23 24.37
C SER A 334 14.93 6.57 25.31
N ALA A 335 13.73 6.85 24.78
CA ALA A 335 12.55 7.10 25.59
C ALA A 335 12.09 5.82 26.30
N GLU A 336 12.06 4.68 25.62
CA GLU A 336 11.73 3.38 26.22
C GLU A 336 12.67 3.03 27.39
N VAL A 337 13.99 3.23 27.22
CA VAL A 337 14.97 3.01 28.31
C VAL A 337 14.73 3.95 29.50
N ILE A 338 14.51 5.24 29.24
CA ILE A 338 14.23 6.22 30.31
C ILE A 338 12.91 5.88 31.04
N GLN A 339 11.90 5.44 30.30
CA GLN A 339 10.61 5.05 30.86
C GLN A 339 10.74 3.81 31.75
N GLU A 340 11.46 2.77 31.31
CA GLU A 340 11.74 1.58 32.12
C GLU A 340 12.52 1.93 33.39
N ASP A 341 13.60 2.71 33.27
CA ASP A 341 14.42 3.13 34.42
C ASP A 341 13.61 3.99 35.42
N LEU A 342 12.71 4.85 34.91
CA LEU A 342 11.87 5.71 35.73
C LEU A 342 10.74 4.92 36.42
N ALA A 343 10.14 3.95 35.73
CA ALA A 343 9.14 3.06 36.31
C ALA A 343 9.75 2.19 37.43
N GLU A 344 10.98 1.69 37.25
CA GLU A 344 11.72 1.00 38.31
C GLU A 344 12.02 1.92 39.50
N PHE A 345 12.45 3.16 39.23
CA PHE A 345 12.74 4.15 40.28
C PHE A 345 11.49 4.53 41.08
N LEU A 346 10.35 4.74 40.41
CA LEU A 346 9.07 5.05 41.05
C LEU A 346 8.44 3.82 41.72
N GLY A 347 8.77 2.61 41.25
CA GLY A 347 8.40 1.35 41.88
C GLY A 347 8.98 1.15 43.28
N ALA A 348 10.05 1.87 43.62
CA ALA A 348 10.64 1.88 44.96
C ALA A 348 9.83 2.73 45.97
N MET A 349 8.84 3.48 45.53
CA MET A 349 7.93 4.23 46.40
C MET A 349 6.89 3.31 47.05
N ASP A 350 6.31 3.75 48.17
CA ASP A 350 5.22 3.05 48.85
C ASP A 350 3.94 3.18 47.99
N LEU A 351 3.76 2.23 47.07
CA LEU A 351 2.66 2.17 46.13
C LEU A 351 1.40 1.59 46.79
N THR A 352 0.23 2.08 46.38
CA THR A 352 -1.05 1.41 46.71
C THR A 352 -1.20 0.07 45.97
N ASP A 353 -2.18 -0.77 46.35
CA ASP A 353 -2.49 -2.13 45.81
C ASP A 353 -2.66 -2.23 44.26
N HIS A 354 -2.54 -1.13 43.51
CA HIS A 354 -2.77 -1.03 42.07
C HIS A 354 -1.70 -0.25 41.28
N ASP A 355 -0.46 -0.14 41.77
CA ASP A 355 0.62 0.64 41.11
C ASP A 355 0.23 2.10 40.83
N GLU A 356 -0.50 2.71 41.77
CA GLU A 356 -0.91 4.11 41.71
C GLU A 356 -0.06 4.96 42.66
N ILE A 357 0.42 6.10 42.17
CA ILE A 357 1.17 7.12 42.89
C ILE A 357 0.18 8.14 43.47
N THR A 358 0.39 8.53 44.73
CA THR A 358 -0.37 9.60 45.39
C THR A 358 0.50 10.84 45.60
N LEU A 359 -0.12 12.02 45.58
CA LEU A 359 0.59 13.30 45.76
C LEU A 359 1.41 13.38 47.06
N PRO A 360 0.92 12.90 48.23
CA PRO A 360 1.70 12.91 49.47
C PRO A 360 2.89 11.94 49.42
N ALA A 361 2.73 10.77 48.80
CA ALA A 361 3.81 9.81 48.64
C ALA A 361 4.90 10.37 47.72
N LEU A 362 4.51 10.99 46.60
CA LEU A 362 5.43 11.64 45.67
C LEU A 362 6.16 12.83 46.31
N ALA A 363 5.44 13.68 47.05
CA ALA A 363 6.03 14.83 47.73
C ALA A 363 7.03 14.42 48.83
N ASN A 364 6.74 13.35 49.58
CA ASN A 364 7.67 12.81 50.57
C ASN A 364 8.88 12.14 49.93
N PHE A 365 8.68 11.41 48.84
CA PHE A 365 9.76 10.75 48.12
C PHE A 365 10.73 11.75 47.46
N LEU A 366 10.19 12.86 46.95
CA LEU A 366 10.95 13.98 46.38
C LEU A 366 11.45 14.99 47.44
N GLN A 367 11.28 14.73 48.74
CA GLN A 367 11.99 15.49 49.79
C GLN A 367 13.41 15.00 50.00
N ASP A 368 13.69 13.73 49.68
CA ASP A 368 15.04 13.17 49.78
C ASP A 368 15.94 13.73 48.69
N GLN A 369 17.11 14.22 49.10
CA GLN A 369 18.09 14.84 48.21
C GLN A 369 18.63 13.84 47.17
N ASP A 370 18.86 12.59 47.57
CA ASP A 370 19.34 11.54 46.67
C ASP A 370 18.32 11.20 45.57
N ASN A 371 17.02 11.17 45.91
CA ASN A 371 15.94 10.86 44.96
C ASN A 371 15.68 12.01 43.98
N THR A 372 15.80 13.26 44.45
CA THR A 372 15.68 14.44 43.59
C THR A 372 16.84 14.56 42.62
N GLU A 373 18.07 14.27 43.05
CA GLU A 373 19.24 14.21 42.16
C GLU A 373 19.10 13.08 41.13
N ARG A 374 18.61 11.89 41.54
CA ARG A 374 18.36 10.76 40.63
C ARG A 374 17.30 11.06 39.56
N LEU A 375 16.21 11.72 39.94
CA LEU A 375 15.15 12.14 39.02
C LEU A 375 15.66 13.22 38.03
N GLU A 376 16.45 14.16 38.50
CA GLU A 376 17.10 15.16 37.65
C GLU A 376 18.13 14.52 36.69
N GLU A 377 18.83 13.46 37.10
CA GLU A 377 19.77 12.72 36.25
C GLU A 377 19.06 11.95 35.13
N LEU A 378 17.95 11.26 35.44
CA LEU A 378 17.19 10.44 34.49
C LEU A 378 16.38 11.27 33.49
N CYS A 379 15.65 12.29 33.97
CA CYS A 379 14.70 13.03 33.14
C CYS A 379 15.15 14.46 32.82
N LYS A 380 16.19 15.00 33.47
CA LYS A 380 16.58 16.42 33.37
C LYS A 380 15.44 17.39 33.73
N VAL A 381 14.50 16.93 34.53
CA VAL A 381 13.32 17.66 35.01
C VAL A 381 13.51 17.91 36.49
N LYS A 382 13.25 19.15 36.93
CA LYS A 382 13.37 19.50 38.35
C LYS A 382 12.22 18.90 39.15
N ALA A 383 12.44 18.62 40.43
CA ALA A 383 11.40 18.03 41.31
C ALA A 383 10.06 18.80 41.31
N HIS A 384 10.11 20.14 41.29
CA HIS A 384 8.89 20.96 41.22
C HIS A 384 8.12 20.84 39.89
N GLU A 385 8.80 20.57 38.78
CA GLU A 385 8.18 20.33 37.47
C GLU A 385 7.49 18.96 37.45
N ALA A 386 8.10 17.94 38.05
CA ALA A 386 7.49 16.62 38.21
C ALA A 386 6.19 16.68 39.05
N ILE A 387 6.16 17.50 40.10
CA ILE A 387 4.94 17.75 40.89
C ILE A 387 3.86 18.44 40.06
N ASN A 388 4.23 19.39 39.19
CA ASN A 388 3.28 20.05 38.30
C ASN A 388 2.68 19.08 37.27
N VAL A 389 3.50 18.16 36.73
CA VAL A 389 3.03 17.09 35.83
C VAL A 389 2.06 16.17 36.56
N PHE A 390 2.39 15.75 37.78
CA PHE A 390 1.50 14.93 38.60
C PHE A 390 0.15 15.62 38.85
N GLN A 391 0.19 16.91 39.21
CA GLN A 391 -1.01 17.70 39.45
C GLN A 391 -1.88 17.88 38.20
N ALA A 392 -1.28 17.84 37.00
CA ALA A 392 -1.98 17.93 35.74
C ALA A 392 -2.60 16.59 35.30
N LEU A 393 -1.98 15.46 35.67
CA LEU A 393 -2.44 14.11 35.33
C LEU A 393 -3.46 13.53 36.31
N GLN A 394 -3.44 13.95 37.58
CA GLN A 394 -4.27 13.34 38.62
C GLN A 394 -5.77 13.36 38.29
N ILE A 395 -6.39 12.19 38.41
CA ILE A 395 -7.85 12.02 38.42
C ILE A 395 -8.17 11.43 39.79
N GLU A 396 -9.01 12.10 40.57
CA GLU A 396 -9.35 11.68 41.95
C GLU A 396 -8.13 11.57 42.91
N GLY A 397 -7.03 12.27 42.61
CA GLY A 397 -5.84 12.34 43.47
C GLY A 397 -4.84 11.19 43.29
N LYS A 398 -4.98 10.41 42.21
CA LYS A 398 -4.11 9.27 41.87
C LYS A 398 -3.68 9.30 40.42
N VAL A 399 -2.52 8.70 40.13
CA VAL A 399 -1.96 8.51 38.78
C VAL A 399 -1.25 7.16 38.72
N GLY A 400 -1.38 6.41 37.63
CA GLY A 400 -0.62 5.14 37.46
C GLY A 400 0.87 5.39 37.26
N VAL A 401 1.73 4.48 37.73
CA VAL A 401 3.20 4.60 37.58
C VAL A 401 3.61 4.68 36.10
N ASP A 402 3.06 3.82 35.25
CA ASP A 402 3.37 3.80 33.81
C ASP A 402 2.92 5.09 33.10
N GLU A 403 1.74 5.61 33.46
CA GLU A 403 1.18 6.85 32.92
C GLU A 403 2.01 8.07 33.35
N PHE A 404 2.45 8.11 34.61
CA PHE A 404 3.33 9.16 35.09
C PHE A 404 4.73 9.07 34.47
N ALA A 405 5.27 7.86 34.28
CA ALA A 405 6.58 7.65 33.68
C ALA A 405 6.61 8.00 32.18
N GLU A 406 5.55 7.68 31.44
CA GLU A 406 5.38 8.07 30.04
C GLU A 406 5.41 9.61 29.89
N GLU A 407 4.63 10.31 30.70
CA GLU A 407 4.52 11.78 30.62
C GLU A 407 5.83 12.48 31.05
N MET A 408 6.52 11.94 32.05
CA MET A 408 7.84 12.44 32.47
C MET A 408 8.92 12.22 31.40
N THR A 409 8.88 11.08 30.70
CA THR A 409 9.77 10.77 29.57
C THR A 409 9.52 11.72 28.39
N ILE A 410 8.24 12.01 28.13
CA ILE A 410 7.83 13.01 27.15
C ILE A 410 8.41 14.39 27.50
N LEU A 411 8.36 14.80 28.77
CA LEU A 411 8.89 16.09 29.22
C LEU A 411 10.43 16.14 29.11
N ALA A 412 11.11 15.03 29.39
CA ALA A 412 12.56 14.87 29.28
C ALA A 412 13.07 15.04 27.84
N SER A 413 12.26 14.67 26.85
CA SER A 413 12.65 14.67 25.42
C SER A 413 12.87 16.06 24.80
N ARG A 414 12.50 17.15 25.48
CA ARG A 414 12.70 18.60 25.21
C ARG A 414 12.51 19.19 23.79
N ASP A 415 12.49 18.42 22.70
CA ASP A 415 12.65 18.98 21.33
C ASP A 415 11.42 18.93 20.42
N THR A 416 10.32 18.28 20.76
CA THR A 416 9.10 18.34 19.90
C THR A 416 7.79 18.25 20.67
N VAL A 417 7.81 17.73 21.90
CA VAL A 417 6.60 17.38 22.64
C VAL A 417 6.09 18.48 23.56
N SER A 418 6.87 19.54 23.82
CA SER A 418 6.39 20.75 24.53
C SER A 418 5.19 21.40 23.83
N SER A 419 5.04 21.21 22.51
CA SER A 419 3.88 21.67 21.75
C SER A 419 2.68 20.73 21.87
N PHE A 420 2.92 19.42 21.92
CA PHE A 420 1.86 18.41 22.03
C PHE A 420 1.29 18.36 23.46
N MET A 421 2.15 18.39 24.49
CA MET A 421 1.73 18.53 25.89
C MET A 421 0.87 19.78 26.08
N LYS A 422 1.29 20.94 25.57
CA LYS A 422 0.47 22.16 25.66
C LYS A 422 -0.91 21.98 25.05
N ILE A 423 -1.01 21.26 23.93
CA ILE A 423 -2.28 21.00 23.25
C ILE A 423 -3.12 19.99 24.05
N GLU A 424 -2.51 18.92 24.56
CA GLU A 424 -3.22 17.87 25.29
C GLU A 424 -3.69 18.34 26.67
N THR A 425 -2.84 19.06 27.40
CA THR A 425 -3.22 19.71 28.68
C THR A 425 -4.32 20.75 28.45
N GLN A 426 -4.24 21.56 27.38
CA GLN A 426 -5.32 22.49 27.02
C GLN A 426 -6.62 21.77 26.67
N MET A 427 -6.53 20.64 25.96
CA MET A 427 -7.69 19.86 25.54
C MET A 427 -8.36 19.16 26.74
N ARG A 428 -7.58 18.63 27.69
CA ARG A 428 -8.11 18.06 28.94
C ARG A 428 -8.71 19.13 29.86
N GLN A 429 -8.09 20.30 30.00
CA GLN A 429 -8.70 21.44 30.70
C GLN A 429 -10.02 21.87 30.06
N MET A 430 -10.08 21.92 28.73
CA MET A 430 -11.31 22.28 28.01
C MET A 430 -12.41 21.24 28.24
N GLN A 431 -12.09 19.94 28.29
CA GLN A 431 -13.06 18.89 28.63
C GLN A 431 -13.59 19.01 30.06
N GLN A 432 -12.75 19.34 31.05
CA GLN A 432 -13.19 19.56 32.43
C GLN A 432 -14.13 20.77 32.56
N ILE A 433 -13.79 21.89 31.91
CA ILE A 433 -14.66 23.08 31.89
C ILE A 433 -16.00 22.76 31.24
N ILE A 434 -16.00 22.03 30.12
CA ILE A 434 -17.24 21.61 29.44
C ILE A 434 -18.08 20.72 30.36
N SER A 435 -17.47 19.75 31.04
CA SER A 435 -18.17 18.85 31.96
C SER A 435 -18.80 19.64 33.13
N CYS A 436 -18.08 20.62 33.68
CA CYS A 436 -18.58 21.48 34.74
C CYS A 436 -19.73 22.39 34.25
N CYS A 437 -19.62 22.97 33.05
CA CYS A 437 -20.70 23.73 32.43
C CYS A 437 -21.94 22.88 32.19
N VAL A 438 -21.81 21.63 31.76
CA VAL A 438 -22.95 20.72 31.55
C VAL A 438 -23.69 20.48 32.86
N VAL A 439 -22.96 20.25 33.97
CA VAL A 439 -23.57 20.08 35.30
C VAL A 439 -24.29 21.36 35.75
N GLN A 440 -23.68 22.53 35.56
CA GLN A 440 -24.29 23.81 35.90
C GLN A 440 -25.56 24.09 35.08
N VAL A 441 -25.54 23.83 33.77
CA VAL A 441 -26.71 23.97 32.89
C VAL A 441 -27.82 23.03 33.33
N TRP A 442 -27.48 21.80 33.71
CA TRP A 442 -28.46 20.83 34.21
C TRP A 442 -29.11 21.29 35.53
N GLN A 443 -28.33 21.84 36.46
CA GLN A 443 -28.84 22.44 37.70
C GLN A 443 -29.70 23.69 37.47
N LEU A 444 -29.33 24.53 36.50
CA LEU A 444 -30.11 25.71 36.11
C LEU A 444 -31.42 25.30 35.45
N GLN A 445 -31.39 24.27 34.62
CA GLN A 445 -32.58 23.75 33.96
C GLN A 445 -33.52 23.09 34.98
N SER A 446 -33.00 22.37 35.98
CA SER A 446 -33.83 21.78 37.05
C SER A 446 -34.48 22.86 37.92
N THR A 447 -33.73 23.89 38.33
CA THR A 447 -34.28 25.01 39.11
C THR A 447 -35.29 25.83 38.31
N LEU A 448 -35.09 26.03 37.01
CA LEU A 448 -36.07 26.70 36.16
C LEU A 448 -37.36 25.87 36.01
N THR A 449 -37.26 24.54 35.87
CA THR A 449 -38.44 23.67 35.86
C THR A 449 -39.19 23.67 37.19
N ASP A 450 -38.49 23.74 38.32
CA ASP A 450 -39.11 23.83 39.64
C ASP A 450 -39.80 25.19 39.84
N PHE A 451 -39.24 26.27 39.32
CA PHE A 451 -39.84 27.61 39.37
C PHE A 451 -41.09 27.71 38.48
N MET A 452 -41.03 27.14 37.27
CA MET A 452 -42.17 27.07 36.35
C MET A 452 -43.30 26.17 36.88
N ALA A 453 -42.97 25.18 37.72
CA ALA A 453 -43.96 24.35 38.40
C ALA A 453 -44.64 25.05 39.61
N GLN A 454 -44.12 26.20 40.05
CA GLN A 454 -44.62 26.95 41.20
C GLN A 454 -45.48 28.18 40.85
N GLU A 455 -45.77 28.46 39.57
CA GLU A 455 -46.75 29.50 39.23
C GLU A 455 -48.16 29.08 39.71
N PRO A 456 -48.80 29.84 40.63
CA PRO A 456 -50.17 29.57 41.02
C PRO A 456 -51.11 29.98 39.87
N ALA A 457 -52.02 29.08 39.52
CA ALA A 457 -53.11 29.35 38.59
C ALA A 457 -53.83 30.64 39.00
N ARG A 458 -53.74 31.68 38.15
CA ARG A 458 -54.50 32.91 38.30
C ARG A 458 -55.98 32.58 38.08
N ASP A 459 -56.72 32.73 39.17
CA ASP A 459 -58.17 32.65 39.28
C ASP A 459 -58.77 33.86 38.54
N ASP A 460 -59.50 33.64 37.46
CA ASP A 460 -60.35 34.67 36.84
C ASP A 460 -61.71 34.04 36.50
N GLY A 461 -62.68 34.33 37.38
CA GLY A 461 -64.09 34.05 37.20
C GLY A 461 -64.87 35.24 36.65
N ALA A 462 -65.75 34.93 35.70
CA ALA A 462 -67.01 35.59 35.32
C ALA A 462 -67.01 36.75 34.28
N GLY A 463 -67.77 36.54 33.20
CA GLY A 463 -68.42 37.64 32.46
C GLY A 463 -68.69 37.47 30.95
N ASP A 464 -69.61 36.56 30.59
CA ASP A 464 -70.61 36.56 29.49
C ASP A 464 -70.33 37.22 28.10
N GLY A 465 -70.71 36.52 27.01
CA GLY A 465 -70.73 37.13 25.66
C GLY A 465 -70.65 36.25 24.40
N ARG A 466 -71.43 35.16 24.30
CA ARG A 466 -72.12 34.67 23.07
C ARG A 466 -71.35 34.56 21.72
N ALA A 467 -71.07 33.32 21.28
CA ALA A 467 -71.30 32.85 19.89
C ALA A 467 -71.05 31.32 19.70
N SER A 468 -72.14 30.59 19.47
CA SER A 468 -72.34 29.42 18.58
C SER A 468 -71.20 28.42 18.27
N ALA A 469 -71.49 27.15 18.62
CA ALA A 469 -70.95 25.84 18.22
C ALA A 469 -70.71 25.63 16.69
N PRO A 470 -70.08 24.53 16.18
CA PRO A 470 -70.01 23.19 16.81
C PRO A 470 -68.75 22.30 16.62
N ALA A 471 -68.63 21.34 17.56
CA ALA A 471 -68.13 19.96 17.48
C ALA A 471 -67.05 19.54 16.45
N ALA A 472 -65.91 19.04 16.95
CA ALA A 472 -65.20 17.92 16.33
C ALA A 472 -64.35 17.14 17.35
N LYS A 473 -64.48 15.80 17.28
CA LYS A 473 -63.89 14.77 18.13
C LYS A 473 -62.36 14.78 18.14
N THR A 474 -61.84 14.53 19.35
CA THR A 474 -60.50 14.06 19.69
C THR A 474 -60.03 12.86 18.85
N ARG A 475 -58.82 12.96 18.28
CA ARG A 475 -57.99 11.79 17.95
C ARG A 475 -56.53 12.08 18.30
N ARG A 476 -56.05 11.40 19.35
CA ARG A 476 -54.65 11.26 19.76
C ARG A 476 -53.77 10.90 18.57
N THR A 477 -52.67 11.62 18.37
CA THR A 477 -51.44 11.05 17.80
C THR A 477 -50.23 11.50 18.61
N SER A 478 -49.45 10.51 19.01
CA SER A 478 -48.22 10.62 19.79
C SER A 478 -47.09 11.20 18.95
N GLY A 479 -46.60 12.39 19.32
CA GLY A 479 -45.35 12.94 18.81
C GLY A 479 -44.17 12.48 19.66
N ARG A 480 -43.30 11.66 19.06
CA ARG A 480 -41.94 11.35 19.53
C ARG A 480 -41.14 12.66 19.62
N ARG A 481 -40.43 12.85 20.74
CA ARG A 481 -39.43 13.91 20.95
C ARG A 481 -38.25 13.73 19.97
N PRO A 482 -37.59 14.81 19.53
CA PRO A 482 -36.24 14.76 19.00
C PRO A 482 -35.22 14.45 20.10
#